data_AF-A0A5P0W1Q2-F1
#
_entry.id   AF-A0A5P0W1Q2-F1
#
_cell.length_a   1.000
_cell.length_b   1.000
_cell.length_c   1.000
_cell.angle_alpha   90.00
_cell.angle_beta   90.00
_cell.angle_gamma   90.00
#
_symmetry.space_group_name_H-M   'P 1'
#
loop_
_entity.id
_entity.type
_entity.pdbx_description
1 polymer ?
#
loop_
_entity_poly.entity_id
_entity_poly.type
_entity_poly.pdbx_seq_one_letter_code
_entity_poly.pdbx_strand_id
1 'polypeptide(L)'
;MNKKIIKRIYNVVIILCFIGAIGWCFSHFYHGSDVVYTDDAQVNRHITPINTHVSGFIKEICFSDYQHVKKGDTLVIIEDSEFRLHVAQAEAGLRGSKAGSSVVSASMGTTTTNVQTASAGIEEARVDMMNAKQDFDRFAALMKKDAVTRQQYDNAYARYLGAKARYEQASSRKASAASVRNVQTQQLGGSRTGSHRPHPR
;
A
#
# COMPACT_ATOMS: atom_id res chain seq x y z
N MET A 1 120.60 3.57 -13.86
CA MET A 1 119.22 3.92 -14.27
C MET A 1 119.08 5.44 -14.34
N ASN A 2 118.67 6.01 -15.48
CA ASN A 2 118.80 7.43 -15.79
C ASN A 2 117.89 8.30 -14.88
N LYS A 3 118.44 9.27 -14.13
CA LYS A 3 117.69 10.11 -13.16
C LYS A 3 116.46 10.81 -13.77
N LYS A 4 116.45 11.03 -15.09
CA LYS A 4 115.31 11.59 -15.85
C LYS A 4 114.11 10.64 -15.94
N ILE A 5 114.34 9.33 -15.99
CA ILE A 5 113.28 8.31 -16.08
C ILE A 5 112.56 8.16 -14.73
N ILE A 6 113.33 8.18 -13.63
CA ILE A 6 112.79 8.12 -12.26
C ILE A 6 111.87 9.33 -11.97
N LYS A 7 112.27 10.55 -12.37
CA LYS A 7 111.42 11.74 -12.24
C LYS A 7 110.12 11.65 -13.07
N ARG A 8 110.18 11.03 -14.25
CA ARG A 8 109.00 10.81 -15.10
C ARG A 8 108.02 9.82 -14.49
N ILE A 9 108.53 8.70 -13.93
CA ILE A 9 107.71 7.71 -13.24
C ILE A 9 107.04 8.33 -12.01
N TYR A 10 107.79 9.10 -11.22
CA TYR A 10 107.25 9.80 -10.05
C TYR A 10 106.12 10.78 -10.40
N ASN A 11 106.31 11.60 -11.45
CA ASN A 11 105.25 12.50 -11.92
C ASN A 11 104.01 11.75 -12.44
N VAL A 12 104.18 10.62 -13.13
CA VAL A 12 103.04 9.82 -13.62
C VAL A 12 102.25 9.21 -12.45
N VAL A 13 102.93 8.70 -11.42
CA VAL A 13 102.27 8.14 -10.23
C VAL A 13 101.49 9.22 -9.46
N ILE A 14 102.05 10.42 -9.32
CA ILE A 14 101.36 11.55 -8.68
C ILE A 14 100.09 11.95 -9.45
N ILE A 15 100.18 12.03 -10.78
CA ILE A 15 99.03 12.38 -11.63
C ILE A 15 97.94 11.31 -11.50
N LEU A 16 98.33 10.03 -11.45
CA LEU A 16 97.38 8.92 -11.34
C LEU A 16 96.69 8.89 -9.97
N CYS A 17 97.41 9.17 -8.89
CA CYS A 17 96.83 9.38 -7.56
C CYS A 17 95.87 10.58 -7.53
N PHE A 18 96.22 11.69 -8.19
CA PHE A 18 95.34 12.86 -8.27
C PHE A 18 94.03 12.54 -9.00
N ILE A 19 94.11 11.83 -10.12
CA ILE A 19 92.92 11.43 -10.88
C ILE A 19 92.05 10.46 -10.06
N GLY A 20 92.66 9.51 -9.34
CA GLY A 20 91.94 8.61 -8.44
C GLY A 20 91.25 9.33 -7.29
N ALA A 21 91.91 10.32 -6.68
CA ALA A 21 91.34 11.14 -5.61
C ALA A 21 90.17 12.01 -6.12
N ILE A 22 90.31 12.61 -7.31
CA ILE A 22 89.24 13.38 -7.94
C ILE A 22 88.06 12.47 -8.28
N GLY A 23 88.29 11.28 -8.83
CA GLY A 23 87.23 10.31 -9.15
C GLY A 23 86.48 9.81 -7.92
N TRP A 24 87.19 9.53 -6.83
CA TRP A 24 86.59 9.13 -5.56
C TRP A 24 85.79 10.27 -4.91
N CYS A 25 86.33 11.49 -4.95
CA CYS A 25 85.62 12.68 -4.47
C CYS A 25 84.34 12.95 -5.28
N PHE A 26 84.42 12.88 -6.62
CA PHE A 26 83.24 13.00 -7.48
C PHE A 26 82.22 11.90 -7.21
N SER A 27 82.63 10.63 -7.09
CA SER A 27 81.72 9.52 -6.79
C SER A 27 81.04 9.68 -5.43
N HIS A 28 81.73 10.23 -4.43
CA HIS A 28 81.17 10.44 -3.10
C HIS A 28 80.32 11.72 -3.01
N PHE A 29 80.52 12.69 -3.91
CA PHE A 29 79.65 13.86 -4.00
C PHE A 29 78.43 13.64 -4.91
N TYR A 30 78.53 12.70 -5.85
CA TYR A 30 77.41 12.26 -6.69
C TYR A 30 76.52 11.25 -5.95
N HIS A 31 75.98 11.67 -4.81
CA HIS A 31 74.78 11.04 -4.27
C HIS A 31 73.61 11.61 -5.06
N GLY A 32 73.02 10.81 -5.96
CA GLY A 32 71.76 11.13 -6.60
C GLY A 32 70.69 11.25 -5.53
N SER A 33 70.49 12.46 -5.02
CA SER A 33 69.46 12.78 -4.04
C SER A 33 68.11 12.88 -4.75
N ASP A 34 67.63 11.76 -5.30
CA ASP A 34 66.26 11.63 -5.81
C ASP A 34 65.29 11.43 -4.64
N VAL A 35 65.38 12.28 -3.63
CA VAL A 35 64.41 12.35 -2.52
C VAL A 35 63.98 13.80 -2.41
N VAL A 36 62.93 14.11 -3.16
CA VAL A 36 62.25 15.40 -3.10
C VAL A 36 61.43 15.42 -1.82
N TYR A 37 61.89 16.16 -0.82
CA TYR A 37 61.11 16.47 0.38
C TYR A 37 60.13 17.60 0.03
N THR A 38 58.84 17.30 0.07
CA THR A 38 57.78 18.30 -0.06
C THR A 38 56.89 18.23 1.17
N ASP A 39 56.56 19.40 1.73
CA ASP A 39 55.62 19.53 2.85
C ASP A 39 54.15 19.51 2.36
N ASP A 40 53.95 19.56 1.03
CA ASP A 40 52.65 19.51 0.39
C ASP A 40 52.15 18.06 0.25
N ALA A 41 51.79 17.46 1.38
CA ALA A 41 51.07 16.19 1.40
C ALA A 41 49.55 16.44 1.43
N GLN A 42 48.86 16.10 0.34
CA GLN A 42 47.40 16.16 0.27
C GLN A 42 46.77 14.79 0.54
N VAL A 43 45.81 14.74 1.46
CA VAL A 43 45.02 13.52 1.72
C VAL A 43 43.79 13.55 0.81
N ASN A 44 43.76 12.69 -0.20
CA ASN A 44 42.61 12.55 -1.08
C ASN A 44 41.65 11.50 -0.50
N ARG A 45 40.45 11.91 -0.09
CA ARG A 45 39.42 11.02 0.48
C ARG A 45 38.11 11.18 -0.28
N HIS A 46 37.51 10.06 -0.66
CA HIS A 46 36.17 10.05 -1.25
C HIS A 46 35.13 10.32 -0.15
N ILE A 47 34.42 11.44 -0.26
CA ILE A 47 33.35 11.83 0.66
C ILE A 47 32.02 11.49 0.00
N THR A 48 31.25 10.59 0.61
CA THR A 48 29.89 10.29 0.18
C THR A 48 28.90 11.12 1.01
N PRO A 49 28.13 12.03 0.40
CA PRO A 49 27.11 12.77 1.13
C PRO A 49 26.00 11.82 1.59
N ILE A 50 25.56 11.98 2.83
CA ILE A 50 24.42 11.25 3.39
C ILE A 50 23.16 12.10 3.20
N ASN A 51 22.23 11.59 2.40
CA ASN A 51 20.93 12.24 2.15
C ASN A 51 19.83 11.52 2.93
N THR A 52 18.88 12.28 3.46
CA THR A 52 17.68 11.72 4.10
C THR A 52 16.60 11.46 3.04
N HIS A 53 15.87 10.35 3.17
CA HIS A 53 14.72 10.05 2.31
C HIS A 53 13.47 10.87 2.67
N VAL A 54 13.45 11.44 3.87
CA VAL A 54 12.35 12.27 4.37
C VAL A 54 12.87 13.66 4.71
N SER A 55 12.07 14.66 4.37
CA SER A 55 12.29 16.04 4.80
C SER A 55 11.71 16.22 6.20
N GLY A 56 12.46 16.84 7.11
CA GLY A 56 12.01 17.06 8.48
C GLY A 56 13.05 17.79 9.32
N PHE A 57 12.64 18.22 10.51
CA PHE A 57 13.54 18.86 11.47
C PHE A 57 14.39 17.82 12.18
N ILE A 58 15.65 18.17 12.45
CA ILE A 58 16.55 17.32 13.24
C ILE A 58 16.16 17.46 14.71
N LYS A 59 15.85 16.34 15.35
CA LYS A 59 15.59 16.24 16.79
C LYS A 59 16.89 16.12 17.58
N GLU A 60 17.79 15.26 17.11
CA GLU A 60 19.04 14.97 17.80
C GLU A 60 20.15 14.57 16.80
N ILE A 61 21.38 14.96 17.12
CA ILE A 61 22.59 14.55 16.39
C ILE A 61 23.37 13.61 17.32
N CYS A 62 23.59 12.38 16.89
CA CYS A 62 24.12 11.30 17.72
C CYS A 62 25.60 11.00 17.43
N PHE A 63 26.33 11.95 16.83
CA PHE A 63 27.76 11.81 16.55
C PHE A 63 28.54 13.07 16.91
N SER A 64 29.84 12.92 17.13
CA SER A 64 30.80 14.00 17.28
C SER A 64 31.74 14.09 16.09
N ASP A 65 32.37 15.25 15.89
CA ASP A 65 33.32 15.45 14.79
C ASP A 65 34.44 14.40 14.81
N TYR A 66 34.78 13.90 13.62
CA TYR A 66 35.81 12.87 13.39
C TYR A 66 35.56 11.51 14.07
N GLN A 67 34.36 11.28 14.59
CA GLN A 67 34.00 9.99 15.18
C GLN A 67 33.99 8.88 14.12
N HIS A 68 34.56 7.72 14.47
CA HIS A 68 34.48 6.53 13.64
C HIS A 68 33.11 5.85 13.83
N VAL A 69 32.31 5.79 12.75
CA VAL A 69 30.96 5.20 12.75
C VAL A 69 30.95 3.92 11.91
N LYS A 70 30.09 2.97 12.30
CA LYS A 70 29.89 1.70 11.60
C LYS A 70 28.59 1.73 10.81
N LYS A 71 28.46 0.80 9.86
CA LYS A 71 27.22 0.62 9.10
C LYS A 71 26.08 0.24 10.06
N GLY A 72 25.01 1.02 10.03
CA GLY A 72 23.81 0.82 10.85
C GLY A 72 23.73 1.75 12.07
N ASP A 73 24.78 2.52 12.35
CA ASP A 73 24.76 3.48 13.45
C ASP A 73 23.80 4.65 13.12
N THR A 74 23.00 5.04 14.11
CA THR A 74 22.13 6.21 14.00
C THR A 74 22.97 7.47 14.12
N LEU A 75 23.00 8.27 13.06
CA LEU A 75 23.74 9.54 13.04
C LEU A 75 22.85 10.71 13.45
N VAL A 76 21.60 10.71 12.99
CA VAL A 76 20.66 11.81 13.18
C VAL A 76 19.27 11.24 13.41
N ILE A 77 18.55 11.78 14.39
CA ILE A 77 17.14 11.49 14.63
C ILE A 77 16.33 12.66 14.08
N ILE A 78 15.39 12.36 13.19
CA ILE A 78 14.45 13.35 12.63
C ILE A 78 13.21 13.37 13.53
N GLU A 79 12.67 14.56 13.76
CA GLU A 79 11.45 14.77 14.53
C GLU A 79 10.26 14.05 13.86
N ASP A 80 9.52 13.25 14.64
CA ASP A 80 8.52 12.30 14.13
C ASP A 80 7.07 12.73 14.36
N SER A 81 6.84 13.88 14.99
CA SER A 81 5.50 14.33 15.42
C SER A 81 4.50 14.46 14.27
N GLU A 82 4.87 15.06 13.15
CA GLU A 82 4.00 15.17 11.97
C GLU A 82 3.73 13.80 11.33
N PHE A 83 4.74 12.94 11.23
CA PHE A 83 4.59 11.59 10.70
C PHE A 83 3.64 10.75 11.56
N ARG A 84 3.77 10.84 12.89
CA ARG A 84 2.86 10.17 13.83
C ARG A 84 1.44 10.71 13.72
N LEU A 85 1.26 12.00 13.48
CA LEU A 85 -0.06 12.59 13.23
C LEU A 85 -0.68 12.02 11.94
N HIS A 86 0.08 11.95 10.85
CA HIS A 86 -0.38 11.35 9.59
C HIS A 86 -0.75 9.87 9.75
N VAL A 87 0.05 9.10 10.50
CA VAL A 87 -0.28 7.71 10.83
C VAL A 87 -1.58 7.63 11.62
N ALA A 88 -1.72 8.45 12.68
CA ALA A 88 -2.94 8.47 13.49
C ALA A 88 -4.19 8.85 12.68
N GLN A 89 -4.07 9.81 11.75
CA GLN A 89 -5.14 10.19 10.82
C GLN A 89 -5.50 9.04 9.87
N ALA A 90 -4.50 8.36 9.29
CA ALA A 90 -4.72 7.21 8.42
C ALA A 90 -5.37 6.04 9.18
N GLU A 91 -4.94 5.76 10.41
CA GLU A 91 -5.55 4.75 11.28
C GLU A 91 -6.98 5.10 11.68
N ALA A 92 -7.26 6.38 11.97
CA ALA A 92 -8.61 6.86 12.23
C ALA A 92 -9.51 6.71 10.99
N GLY A 93 -9.00 7.05 9.81
CA GLY A 93 -9.68 6.81 8.54
C GLY A 93 -9.99 5.32 8.32
N LEU A 94 -9.01 4.45 8.54
CA LEU A 94 -9.17 3.00 8.44
C LEU A 94 -10.22 2.47 9.42
N ARG A 95 -10.21 2.93 10.68
CA ARG A 95 -11.22 2.56 11.68
C ARG A 95 -12.61 3.01 11.25
N GLY A 96 -12.74 4.23 10.72
CA GLY A 96 -14.00 4.74 10.18
C GLY A 96 -14.53 3.88 9.02
N SER A 97 -13.68 3.54 8.05
CA SER A 97 -14.05 2.69 6.92
C SER A 97 -14.44 1.26 7.36
N LYS A 98 -13.70 0.68 8.32
CA LYS A 98 -14.04 -0.64 8.88
C LYS A 98 -15.39 -0.63 9.60
N ALA A 99 -15.67 0.40 10.39
CA ALA A 99 -16.96 0.57 11.05
C ALA A 99 -18.10 0.71 10.03
N GLY A 100 -17.92 1.53 8.99
CA GLY A 100 -18.88 1.66 7.89
C GLY A 100 -19.14 0.32 7.18
N SER A 101 -18.11 -0.46 6.91
CA SER A 101 -18.24 -1.80 6.31
C SER A 101 -19.04 -2.77 7.20
N SER A 102 -18.87 -2.70 8.52
CA SER A 102 -19.65 -3.53 9.46
C SER A 102 -21.13 -3.16 9.42
N VAL A 103 -21.47 -1.87 9.46
CA VAL A 103 -22.86 -1.37 9.35
C VAL A 103 -23.51 -1.83 8.03
N VAL A 104 -22.77 -1.73 6.93
CA VAL A 104 -23.21 -2.24 5.62
C VAL A 104 -23.51 -3.73 5.67
N SER A 105 -22.61 -4.54 6.23
CA SER A 105 -22.79 -5.99 6.32
C SER A 105 -24.01 -6.37 7.17
N ALA A 106 -24.25 -5.66 8.28
CA ALA A 106 -25.42 -5.85 9.11
C ALA A 106 -26.72 -5.50 8.36
N SER A 107 -26.73 -4.37 7.62
CA SER A 107 -27.87 -3.98 6.78
C SER A 107 -28.18 -4.99 5.66
N MET A 108 -27.15 -5.63 5.08
CA MET A 108 -27.34 -6.72 4.12
C MET A 108 -27.98 -7.96 4.73
N GLY A 109 -27.61 -8.31 5.97
CA GLY A 109 -28.26 -9.38 6.74
C GLY A 109 -29.75 -9.09 6.92
N THR A 110 -30.09 -7.90 7.42
CA THR A 110 -31.49 -7.47 7.61
C THR A 110 -32.28 -7.48 6.30
N THR A 111 -31.67 -7.01 5.20
CA THR A 111 -32.32 -7.00 3.87
C THR A 111 -32.63 -8.41 3.39
N THR A 112 -31.73 -9.37 3.62
CA THR A 112 -31.96 -10.78 3.27
C THR A 112 -33.14 -11.37 4.05
N THR A 113 -33.20 -11.12 5.36
CA THR A 113 -34.33 -11.56 6.21
C THR A 113 -35.66 -10.94 5.77
N ASN A 114 -35.66 -9.66 5.38
CA ASN A 114 -36.85 -8.98 4.87
C ASN A 114 -37.34 -9.60 3.55
N VAL A 115 -36.42 -9.96 2.65
CA VAL A 115 -36.76 -10.64 1.38
C VAL A 115 -37.31 -12.05 1.63
N GLN A 116 -36.74 -12.79 2.60
CA GLN A 116 -37.27 -14.10 2.99
C GLN A 116 -38.69 -13.99 3.56
N THR A 117 -38.91 -13.03 4.47
CA THR A 117 -40.23 -12.78 5.07
C THR A 117 -41.26 -12.35 4.02
N ALA A 118 -40.87 -11.47 3.09
CA ALA A 118 -41.72 -11.06 1.97
C ALA A 118 -42.04 -12.22 1.03
N SER A 119 -41.08 -13.13 0.79
CA SER A 119 -41.30 -14.33 -0.02
C SER A 119 -42.27 -15.31 0.66
N ALA A 120 -42.15 -15.49 1.98
CA ALA A 120 -43.09 -16.30 2.76
C ALA A 120 -44.52 -15.73 2.72
N GLY A 121 -44.67 -14.41 2.88
CA GLY A 121 -45.99 -13.75 2.80
C GLY A 121 -46.63 -13.81 1.40
N ILE A 122 -45.82 -13.86 0.33
CA ILE A 122 -46.33 -14.11 -1.03
C ILE A 122 -46.86 -15.54 -1.17
N GLU A 123 -46.14 -16.52 -0.62
CA GLU A 123 -46.56 -17.91 -0.68
C GLU A 123 -47.85 -18.13 0.13
N GLU A 124 -47.96 -17.50 1.30
CA GLU A 124 -49.21 -17.48 2.08
C GLU A 124 -50.38 -16.89 1.27
N ALA A 125 -50.19 -15.71 0.67
CA ALA A 125 -51.23 -15.08 -0.15
C ALA A 125 -51.57 -15.90 -1.41
N ARG A 126 -50.60 -16.63 -1.98
CA ARG A 126 -50.82 -17.55 -3.09
C ARG A 126 -51.69 -18.72 -2.67
N VAL A 127 -51.40 -19.33 -1.52
CA VAL A 127 -52.18 -20.46 -0.99
C VAL A 127 -53.61 -20.01 -0.68
N ASP A 128 -53.81 -18.84 -0.06
CA ASP A 128 -55.15 -18.29 0.19
C ASP A 128 -55.93 -18.05 -1.13
N MET A 129 -55.27 -17.48 -2.14
CA MET A 129 -55.85 -17.29 -3.47
C MET A 129 -56.23 -18.63 -4.13
N MET A 130 -55.36 -19.65 -4.04
CA MET A 130 -55.62 -20.98 -4.61
C MET A 130 -56.83 -21.63 -3.93
N ASN A 131 -56.91 -21.58 -2.60
CA ASN A 131 -58.04 -22.10 -1.85
C ASN A 131 -59.35 -21.38 -2.24
N ALA A 132 -59.32 -20.05 -2.26
CA ALA A 132 -60.49 -19.24 -2.66
C ALA A 132 -60.91 -19.52 -4.12
N LYS A 133 -59.95 -19.74 -5.01
CA LYS A 133 -60.23 -20.12 -6.40
C LYS A 133 -60.88 -21.50 -6.47
N GLN A 134 -60.38 -22.47 -5.72
CA GLN A 134 -60.90 -23.84 -5.72
C GLN A 134 -62.32 -23.90 -5.15
N ASP A 135 -62.60 -23.09 -4.12
CA ASP A 135 -63.96 -22.91 -3.60
C ASP A 135 -64.87 -22.26 -4.65
N PHE A 136 -64.42 -21.18 -5.29
CA PHE A 136 -65.15 -20.55 -6.39
C PHE A 136 -65.48 -21.54 -7.51
N ASP A 137 -64.50 -22.31 -7.98
CA ASP A 137 -64.68 -23.32 -9.04
C ASP A 137 -65.71 -24.39 -8.60
N ARG A 138 -65.69 -24.79 -7.31
CA ARG A 138 -66.66 -25.73 -6.73
C ARG A 138 -68.07 -25.14 -6.73
N PHE A 139 -68.25 -23.90 -6.26
CA PHE A 139 -69.54 -23.22 -6.27
C PHE A 139 -70.03 -22.95 -7.70
N ALA A 140 -69.13 -22.64 -8.63
CA ALA A 140 -69.46 -22.48 -10.05
C ALA A 140 -70.00 -23.78 -10.66
N ALA A 141 -69.37 -24.92 -10.35
CA ALA A 141 -69.83 -26.23 -10.81
C ALA A 141 -71.18 -26.64 -10.18
N LEU A 142 -71.41 -26.31 -8.90
CA LEU A 142 -72.67 -26.57 -8.22
C LEU A 142 -73.80 -25.64 -8.69
N MET A 143 -73.50 -24.39 -9.05
CA MET A 143 -74.48 -23.44 -9.58
C MET A 143 -75.04 -23.91 -10.92
N LYS A 144 -74.20 -24.53 -11.78
CA LYS A 144 -74.65 -25.17 -13.03
C LYS A 144 -75.59 -26.35 -12.82
N LYS A 145 -75.63 -26.91 -11.61
CA LYS A 145 -76.50 -28.02 -11.21
C LYS A 145 -77.67 -27.55 -10.32
N ASP A 146 -77.90 -26.23 -10.24
CA ASP A 146 -78.90 -25.59 -9.37
C ASP A 146 -78.80 -25.99 -7.88
N ALA A 147 -77.61 -26.42 -7.44
CA ALA A 147 -77.38 -26.97 -6.11
C ALA A 147 -76.94 -25.91 -5.06
N VAL A 148 -76.74 -24.66 -5.47
CA VAL A 148 -76.31 -23.53 -4.62
C VAL A 148 -77.03 -22.24 -5.03
N THR A 149 -77.11 -21.28 -4.11
CA THR A 149 -77.75 -19.99 -4.41
C THR A 149 -76.80 -19.05 -5.15
N ARG A 150 -77.37 -18.12 -5.93
CA ARG A 150 -76.58 -17.08 -6.62
C ARG A 150 -75.73 -16.24 -5.65
N GLN A 151 -76.27 -15.93 -4.48
CA GLN A 151 -75.55 -15.22 -3.42
C GLN A 151 -74.30 -15.99 -2.92
N GLN A 152 -74.37 -17.32 -2.80
CA GLN A 152 -73.22 -18.14 -2.40
C GLN A 152 -72.12 -18.11 -3.47
N TYR A 153 -72.49 -18.18 -4.75
CA TYR A 153 -71.56 -18.04 -5.87
C TYR A 153 -70.90 -16.65 -5.88
N ASP A 154 -71.68 -15.58 -5.75
CA ASP A 154 -71.18 -14.21 -5.77
C ASP A 154 -70.24 -13.94 -4.58
N ASN A 155 -70.54 -14.49 -3.39
CA ASN A 155 -69.67 -14.42 -2.22
C ASN A 155 -68.34 -15.14 -2.44
N ALA A 156 -68.36 -16.34 -3.03
CA ALA A 156 -67.14 -17.08 -3.35
C ALA A 156 -66.29 -16.36 -4.39
N TYR A 157 -66.93 -15.76 -5.41
CA TYR A 157 -66.27 -14.95 -6.42
C TYR A 157 -65.62 -13.70 -5.83
N ALA A 158 -66.33 -12.96 -4.97
CA ALA A 158 -65.79 -11.80 -4.28
C ALA A 158 -64.60 -12.17 -3.38
N ARG A 159 -64.66 -13.32 -2.69
CA ARG A 159 -63.56 -13.84 -1.88
C ARG A 159 -62.32 -14.16 -2.73
N TYR A 160 -62.50 -14.82 -3.88
CA TYR A 160 -61.41 -15.07 -4.82
C TYR A 160 -60.79 -13.77 -5.34
N LEU A 161 -61.59 -12.79 -5.75
CA LEU A 161 -61.09 -11.49 -6.19
C LEU A 161 -60.28 -10.78 -5.10
N GLY A 162 -60.75 -10.81 -3.85
CA GLY A 162 -60.03 -10.25 -2.71
C GLY A 162 -58.69 -10.95 -2.46
N ALA A 163 -58.66 -12.28 -2.50
CA ALA A 163 -57.43 -13.05 -2.34
C ALA A 163 -56.44 -12.84 -3.50
N LYS A 164 -56.93 -12.73 -4.74
CA LYS A 164 -56.12 -12.39 -5.92
C LYS A 164 -55.47 -11.01 -5.78
N ALA A 165 -56.23 -10.00 -5.36
CA ALA A 165 -55.71 -8.65 -5.14
C ALA A 165 -54.63 -8.63 -4.03
N ARG A 166 -54.79 -9.42 -2.97
CA ARG A 166 -53.79 -9.58 -1.90
C ARG A 166 -52.49 -10.22 -2.43
N TYR A 167 -52.59 -11.25 -3.26
CA TYR A 167 -51.42 -11.86 -3.91
C TYR A 167 -50.69 -10.88 -4.83
N GLU A 168 -51.40 -10.14 -5.66
CA GLU A 168 -50.83 -9.10 -6.54
C GLU A 168 -50.15 -7.99 -5.73
N GLN A 169 -50.76 -7.55 -4.63
CA GLN A 169 -50.17 -6.58 -3.71
C GLN A 169 -48.89 -7.13 -3.07
N ALA A 170 -48.90 -8.38 -2.59
CA ALA A 170 -47.73 -9.01 -2.00
C ALA A 170 -46.58 -9.18 -3.01
N SER A 171 -46.90 -9.61 -4.23
CA SER A 171 -45.94 -9.72 -5.35
C SER A 171 -45.31 -8.36 -5.69
N SER A 172 -46.12 -7.31 -5.75
CA SER A 172 -45.66 -5.94 -6.02
C SER A 172 -44.72 -5.43 -4.92
N ARG A 173 -45.00 -5.74 -3.64
CA ARG A 173 -44.12 -5.39 -2.52
C ARG A 173 -42.73 -6.05 -2.65
N LYS A 174 -42.64 -7.29 -3.14
CA LYS A 174 -41.35 -7.95 -3.42
C LYS A 174 -40.59 -7.30 -4.57
N ALA A 175 -41.28 -6.86 -5.64
CA ALA A 175 -40.63 -6.12 -6.72
C ALA A 175 -40.00 -4.82 -6.21
N SER A 176 -40.72 -4.05 -5.37
CA SER A 176 -40.17 -2.85 -4.72
C SER A 176 -39.00 -3.18 -3.78
N ALA A 177 -39.08 -4.26 -3.00
CA ALA A 177 -37.99 -4.70 -2.13
C ALA A 177 -36.73 -5.11 -2.93
N ALA A 178 -36.90 -5.74 -4.10
CA ALA A 178 -35.80 -6.08 -5.00
C ALA A 178 -35.13 -4.83 -5.59
N SER A 179 -35.90 -3.79 -5.95
CA SER A 179 -35.36 -2.51 -6.41
C SER A 179 -34.51 -1.81 -5.34
N VAL A 180 -34.97 -1.81 -4.08
CA VAL A 180 -34.19 -1.26 -2.95
C VAL A 180 -32.86 -2.01 -2.78
N ARG A 181 -32.87 -3.35 -2.89
CA ARG A 181 -31.65 -4.17 -2.83
C ARG A 181 -30.66 -3.78 -3.93
N ASN A 182 -31.12 -3.56 -5.15
CA ASN A 182 -30.26 -3.19 -6.28
C ASN A 182 -29.61 -1.81 -6.07
N VAL A 183 -30.37 -0.82 -5.62
CA VAL A 183 -29.84 0.52 -5.27
C VAL A 183 -28.79 0.42 -4.17
N GLN A 184 -29.07 -0.34 -3.11
CA GLN A 184 -28.11 -0.57 -2.03
C GLN A 184 -26.82 -1.21 -2.57
N THR A 185 -26.93 -2.23 -3.42
CA THR A 185 -25.77 -2.94 -3.99
C THR A 185 -24.92 -2.01 -4.87
N GLN A 186 -25.56 -1.11 -5.63
CA GLN A 186 -24.90 -0.15 -6.50
C GLN A 186 -24.15 0.93 -5.71
N GLN A 187 -24.74 1.42 -4.61
CA GLN A 187 -24.07 2.34 -3.69
C GLN A 187 -22.81 1.70 -3.08
N LEU A 188 -22.87 0.41 -2.72
CA LEU A 188 -21.71 -0.32 -2.19
C LEU A 188 -20.59 -0.52 -3.23
N GLY A 189 -20.96 -0.75 -4.49
CA GLY A 189 -20.00 -0.80 -5.60
C GLY A 189 -19.27 0.53 -5.80
N GLY A 190 -20.00 1.65 -5.72
CA GLY A 190 -19.45 3.01 -5.83
C GLY A 190 -18.58 3.42 -4.63
N SER A 191 -18.95 3.04 -3.42
CA SER A 191 -18.15 3.33 -2.22
C SER A 191 -16.83 2.56 -2.21
N ARG A 192 -16.82 1.30 -2.70
CA ARG A 192 -15.59 0.50 -2.84
C ARG A 192 -14.61 1.10 -3.84
N THR A 193 -15.08 1.56 -5.00
CA THR A 193 -14.21 2.18 -6.03
C THR A 193 -13.69 3.56 -5.62
N GLY A 194 -14.47 4.34 -4.86
CA GLY A 194 -14.00 5.61 -4.31
C GLY A 194 -12.88 5.48 -3.27
N SER A 195 -12.91 4.41 -2.47
CA SER A 195 -11.90 4.15 -1.42
C SER A 195 -10.55 3.62 -1.94
N HIS A 196 -10.48 3.20 -3.21
CA HIS A 196 -9.29 2.59 -3.80
C HIS A 196 -8.47 3.54 -4.67
N ARG A 197 -8.70 4.85 -4.63
CA ARG A 197 -7.81 5.80 -5.31
C ARG A 197 -6.44 5.77 -4.61
N PRO A 198 -5.37 5.26 -5.26
CA PRO A 198 -4.05 5.38 -4.69
C PRO A 198 -3.70 6.86 -4.66
N HIS A 199 -3.33 7.36 -3.49
CA HIS A 199 -2.71 8.68 -3.40
C HIS A 199 -1.46 8.67 -4.31
N PRO A 200 -1.31 9.64 -5.24
CA PRO A 200 -0.08 9.77 -5.99
C PRO A 200 1.05 10.07 -4.99
N ARG A 201 2.10 9.25 -5.09
CA ARG A 201 3.35 9.43 -4.34
C ARG A 201 4.09 10.66 -4.83
#